data_AF-A0A2S9Y2H9-F1
#
_entry.id   AF-A0A2S9Y2H9-F1
#
_cell.length_a   1.000
_cell.length_b   1.000
_cell.length_c   1.000
_cell.angle_alpha   90.00
_cell.angle_beta   90.00
_cell.angle_gamma   90.00
#
_symmetry.space_group_name_H-M   'P 1'
#
loop_
_entity.id
_entity.type
_entity.pdbx_description
1 polymer ?
#
loop_
_entity_poly.entity_id
_entity_poly.type
_entity_poly.pdbx_seq_one_letter_code
_entity_poly.pdbx_strand_id
1 'polypeptide(L)'
;MLATRPSTRLAIILAVGLSWTPVSWTPTARAAAPEQSEADLKQAARAQVQAGSAAFGAGDFALAIEHYEAAIALLPAPKLHYNLGVCHQRLSLSAPTPEQRTHERDLAIESYNAYLQQNPRAEDRFEVAAIIRELGGTPATMPALMPVFEDDEDQVEPQPDPEPEPEPEPEPEPEPGAIVDSPPTQPRPPYYPHHGRFGVSMAGGYSPTIHAAADINAEGMIALDLHGGGFLGPRRRFLLAAHTGLHNGAGSNRAGLLLSGFSLGLLGQQTWVVGREAVSLGIGSVVALAGQSLDIRSGGVSPACRIGANTRVASRSGVLLAPRLELGILMGARRRGMIALLAQPGFAIFGDGRSGEGCEPGETPWTNLGVRRRWQFQLWAGAGFNFRF
;
A
#
# COMPACT_ATOMS: atom_id res chain seq x y z
N MET A 1 -29.16 -43.83 3.79
CA MET A 1 -28.68 -44.43 2.53
C MET A 1 -29.05 -43.49 1.40
N LEU A 2 -28.12 -42.62 0.97
CA LEU A 2 -28.31 -41.67 -0.13
C LEU A 2 -27.29 -42.00 -1.21
N ALA A 3 -27.81 -42.34 -2.38
CA ALA A 3 -27.10 -42.96 -3.49
C ALA A 3 -26.23 -41.95 -4.25
N THR A 4 -25.00 -42.37 -4.54
CA THR A 4 -24.02 -41.72 -5.40
C THR A 4 -24.39 -41.91 -6.87
N ARG A 5 -24.30 -40.84 -7.69
CA ARG A 5 -24.37 -40.91 -9.16
C ARG A 5 -22.96 -40.79 -9.74
N PRO A 6 -22.56 -41.62 -10.72
CA PRO A 6 -21.29 -41.48 -11.41
C PRO A 6 -21.38 -40.48 -12.58
N SER A 7 -20.36 -39.65 -12.74
CA SER A 7 -20.20 -38.74 -13.88
C SER A 7 -19.44 -39.42 -15.01
N THR A 8 -20.14 -39.71 -16.10
CA THR A 8 -19.57 -40.26 -17.34
C THR A 8 -18.82 -39.16 -18.09
N ARG A 9 -17.50 -39.31 -18.26
CA ARG A 9 -16.69 -38.46 -19.15
C ARG A 9 -16.83 -38.98 -20.57
N LEU A 10 -17.42 -38.17 -21.46
CA LEU A 10 -17.42 -38.43 -22.90
C LEU A 10 -16.30 -37.60 -23.54
N ALA A 11 -15.23 -38.26 -23.97
CA ALA A 11 -14.18 -37.66 -24.79
C ALA A 11 -14.55 -37.86 -26.26
N ILE A 12 -14.89 -36.77 -26.96
CA ILE A 12 -15.07 -36.77 -28.41
C ILE A 12 -13.72 -36.40 -29.02
N ILE A 13 -13.09 -37.39 -29.65
CA ILE A 13 -11.91 -37.19 -30.51
C ILE A 13 -12.44 -36.88 -31.91
N LEU A 14 -12.29 -35.65 -32.36
CA LEU A 14 -12.64 -35.20 -33.71
C LEU A 14 -11.37 -35.21 -34.55
N ALA A 15 -11.19 -36.28 -35.33
CA ALA A 15 -10.12 -36.41 -36.31
C ALA A 15 -10.50 -35.61 -37.57
N VAL A 16 -9.99 -34.38 -37.69
CA VAL A 16 -10.09 -33.58 -38.92
C VAL A 16 -8.92 -33.97 -39.83
N GLY A 17 -9.23 -34.70 -40.90
CA GLY A 17 -8.29 -35.00 -41.97
C GLY A 17 -7.99 -33.75 -42.79
N LEU A 18 -6.80 -33.19 -42.62
CA LEU A 18 -6.24 -32.14 -43.48
C LEU A 18 -5.72 -32.77 -44.77
N SER A 19 -6.46 -32.62 -45.86
CA SER A 19 -5.98 -32.88 -47.21
C SER A 19 -4.98 -31.79 -47.62
N TRP A 20 -3.71 -32.17 -47.68
CA TRP A 20 -2.64 -31.34 -48.24
C TRP A 20 -2.82 -31.26 -49.76
N THR A 21 -3.33 -30.14 -50.26
CA THR A 21 -3.21 -29.80 -51.67
C THR A 21 -1.89 -29.04 -51.87
N PRO A 22 -1.00 -29.49 -52.77
CA PRO A 22 0.21 -28.76 -53.10
C PRO A 22 -0.19 -27.48 -53.82
N VAL A 23 -0.13 -26.34 -53.12
CA VAL A 23 -0.25 -25.02 -53.73
C VAL A 23 1.04 -24.78 -54.51
N SER A 24 0.96 -24.85 -55.83
CA SER A 24 2.04 -24.48 -56.74
C SER A 24 2.25 -22.96 -56.65
N TRP A 25 3.24 -22.53 -55.85
CA TRP A 25 3.68 -21.14 -55.82
C TRP A 25 4.43 -20.84 -57.13
N THR A 26 3.75 -20.21 -58.09
CA THR A 26 4.45 -19.53 -59.18
C THR A 26 5.06 -18.24 -58.61
N PRO A 27 6.40 -18.10 -58.58
CA PRO A 27 7.03 -16.87 -58.14
C PRO A 27 6.63 -15.76 -59.11
N THR A 28 5.69 -14.92 -58.70
CA THR A 28 5.37 -13.70 -59.42
C THR A 28 6.58 -12.79 -59.25
N ALA A 29 7.29 -12.51 -60.35
CA ALA A 29 8.42 -11.60 -60.36
C ALA A 29 7.94 -10.22 -59.88
N ARG A 30 8.14 -9.95 -58.58
CA ARG A 30 7.82 -8.68 -57.94
C ARG A 30 8.81 -7.66 -58.51
N ALA A 31 8.31 -6.76 -59.37
CA ALA A 31 9.09 -5.63 -59.84
C ALA A 31 9.71 -4.94 -58.61
N ALA A 32 11.04 -4.77 -58.62
CA ALA A 32 11.76 -4.13 -57.53
C ALA A 32 11.20 -2.71 -57.36
N ALA A 33 10.60 -2.44 -56.20
CA ALA A 33 10.19 -1.08 -55.86
C ALA A 33 11.42 -0.18 -55.83
N PRO A 34 11.33 1.08 -56.30
CA PRO A 34 12.45 2.00 -56.24
C PRO A 34 12.92 2.13 -54.79
N GLU A 35 14.21 1.86 -54.57
CA GLU A 35 14.86 1.99 -53.26
C GLU A 35 14.88 3.48 -52.89
N GLN A 36 14.09 3.88 -51.89
CA GLN A 36 14.08 5.25 -51.41
C GLN A 36 15.42 5.57 -50.75
N SER A 37 15.98 6.75 -51.01
CA SER A 37 17.26 7.11 -50.40
C SER A 37 17.11 7.31 -48.89
N GLU A 38 18.16 7.01 -48.13
CA GLU A 38 18.18 7.23 -46.67
C GLU A 38 17.91 8.70 -46.31
N ALA A 39 18.33 9.63 -47.18
CA ALA A 39 18.07 11.06 -47.03
C ALA A 39 16.56 11.37 -47.14
N ASP A 40 15.87 10.77 -48.10
CA ASP A 40 14.42 10.94 -48.29
C ASP A 40 13.64 10.38 -47.09
N LEU A 41 14.04 9.21 -46.57
CA LEU A 41 13.43 8.62 -45.37
C LEU A 41 13.60 9.52 -44.13
N LYS A 42 14.79 10.07 -43.92
CA LYS A 42 15.06 11.00 -42.80
C LYS A 42 14.24 12.29 -42.94
N GLN A 43 14.11 12.82 -44.16
CA GLN A 43 13.31 14.02 -44.40
C GLN A 43 11.82 13.76 -44.17
N ALA A 44 11.30 12.64 -44.67
CA ALA A 44 9.92 12.23 -44.45
C ALA A 44 9.61 12.00 -42.96
N ALA A 45 10.50 11.32 -42.23
CA ALA A 45 10.34 11.10 -40.79
C ALA A 45 10.29 12.43 -40.02
N ARG A 46 11.19 13.38 -40.34
CA ARG A 46 11.18 14.71 -39.72
C ARG A 46 9.88 15.46 -39.97
N ALA A 47 9.33 15.39 -41.19
CA ALA A 47 8.05 16.00 -41.51
C ALA A 47 6.90 15.40 -40.68
N GLN A 48 6.89 14.07 -40.50
CA GLN A 48 5.91 13.40 -39.64
C GLN A 48 6.05 13.81 -38.17
N VAL A 49 7.26 13.92 -37.63
CA VAL A 49 7.48 14.38 -36.25
C VAL A 49 7.01 15.82 -36.05
N GLN A 50 7.26 16.71 -37.02
CA GLN A 50 6.79 18.10 -36.97
C GLN A 50 5.26 18.17 -36.98
N ALA A 51 4.61 17.40 -37.86
CA ALA A 51 3.15 17.32 -37.92
C ALA A 51 2.54 16.77 -36.62
N GLY A 52 3.11 15.69 -36.08
CA GLY A 52 2.67 15.13 -34.79
C GLY A 52 2.83 16.11 -33.63
N SER A 53 3.92 16.87 -33.61
CA SER A 53 4.16 17.89 -32.58
C SER A 53 3.19 19.07 -32.70
N ALA A 54 2.82 19.46 -33.94
CA ALA A 54 1.81 20.47 -34.17
C ALA A 54 0.41 20.00 -33.72
N ALA A 55 0.03 18.76 -34.06
CA ALA A 55 -1.23 18.16 -33.60
C ALA A 55 -1.29 18.04 -32.06
N PHE A 56 -0.18 17.63 -31.43
CA PHE A 56 -0.05 17.59 -29.97
C PHE A 56 -0.26 18.97 -29.34
N GLY A 57 0.38 20.01 -29.89
CA GLY A 57 0.21 21.39 -29.44
C GLY A 57 -1.22 21.92 -29.59
N ALA A 58 -1.96 21.42 -30.59
CA ALA A 58 -3.38 21.72 -30.80
C ALA A 58 -4.33 20.91 -29.88
N GLY A 59 -3.80 19.97 -29.09
CA GLY A 59 -4.60 19.07 -28.24
C GLY A 59 -5.26 17.90 -28.99
N ASP A 60 -4.94 17.71 -30.27
CA ASP A 60 -5.41 16.57 -31.07
C ASP A 60 -4.46 15.38 -30.91
N PHE A 61 -4.61 14.68 -29.78
CA PHE A 61 -3.73 13.58 -29.42
C PHE A 61 -3.88 12.36 -30.34
N ALA A 62 -5.07 12.15 -30.93
CA ALA A 62 -5.31 11.05 -31.86
C ALA A 62 -4.54 11.26 -33.17
N LEU A 63 -4.63 12.45 -33.76
CA LEU A 63 -3.87 12.80 -34.95
C LEU A 63 -2.35 12.82 -34.67
N ALA A 64 -1.95 13.27 -33.47
CA ALA A 64 -0.54 13.23 -33.07
C ALA A 64 0.01 11.79 -33.04
N ILE A 65 -0.78 10.82 -32.57
CA ILE A 65 -0.41 9.40 -32.56
C ILE A 65 -0.17 8.90 -33.99
N GLU A 66 -1.09 9.17 -34.93
CA GLU A 66 -0.94 8.74 -36.33
C GLU A 66 0.38 9.24 -36.95
N HIS A 67 0.72 10.51 -36.72
CA HIS A 67 1.96 11.09 -37.19
C HIS A 67 3.21 10.51 -36.52
N TYR A 68 3.18 10.25 -35.21
CA TYR A 68 4.30 9.64 -34.52
C TYR A 68 4.50 8.16 -34.93
N GLU A 69 3.44 7.40 -35.15
CA GLU A 69 3.50 6.04 -35.69
C GLU A 69 4.09 6.03 -37.11
N ALA A 70 3.65 6.96 -37.98
CA ALA A 70 4.21 7.12 -39.31
C ALA A 70 5.70 7.49 -39.26
N ALA A 71 6.12 8.33 -38.31
CA ALA A 71 7.52 8.65 -38.09
C ALA A 71 8.34 7.43 -37.64
N ILE A 72 7.81 6.62 -36.70
CA ILE A 72 8.47 5.39 -36.23
C ILE A 72 8.60 4.37 -37.35
N ALA A 73 7.60 4.24 -38.22
CA ALA A 73 7.63 3.34 -39.37
C ALA A 73 8.73 3.71 -40.39
N LEU A 74 9.06 5.01 -40.50
CA LEU A 74 10.13 5.50 -41.38
C LEU A 74 11.50 5.41 -40.71
N LEU A 75 11.62 5.85 -39.46
CA LEU A 75 12.86 5.90 -38.71
C LEU A 75 12.60 5.72 -37.20
N PRO A 76 12.73 4.48 -36.67
CA PRO A 76 12.52 4.21 -35.25
C PRO A 76 13.48 5.03 -34.38
N ALA A 77 12.93 5.76 -33.40
CA ALA A 77 13.71 6.52 -32.43
C ALA A 77 13.06 6.45 -31.04
N PRO A 78 13.84 6.26 -29.94
CA PRO A 78 13.29 6.08 -28.60
C PRO A 78 12.36 7.23 -28.18
N LYS A 79 12.76 8.48 -28.47
CA LYS A 79 12.00 9.68 -28.11
C LYS A 79 10.58 9.71 -28.70
N LEU A 80 10.34 9.03 -29.82
CA LEU A 80 9.00 8.93 -30.41
C LEU A 80 8.06 8.04 -29.57
N HIS A 81 8.59 6.98 -28.95
CA HIS A 81 7.82 6.15 -28.03
C HIS A 81 7.43 6.91 -26.75
N TYR A 82 8.30 7.79 -26.25
CA TYR A 82 7.93 8.69 -25.16
C TYR A 82 6.76 9.60 -25.54
N ASN A 83 6.83 10.24 -26.72
CA ASN A 83 5.75 11.11 -27.20
C ASN A 83 4.42 10.35 -27.38
N LEU A 84 4.44 9.12 -27.91
CA LEU A 84 3.25 8.26 -27.98
C LEU A 84 2.68 7.96 -26.59
N GLY A 85 3.54 7.63 -25.61
CA GLY A 85 3.12 7.40 -24.24
C GLY A 85 2.38 8.59 -23.63
N VAL A 86 2.87 9.81 -23.88
CA VAL A 86 2.21 11.04 -23.43
C VAL A 86 0.85 11.25 -24.11
N CYS A 87 0.73 11.02 -25.43
CA CYS A 87 -0.54 11.13 -26.15
C CYS A 87 -1.60 10.16 -25.59
N HIS A 88 -1.27 8.88 -25.45
CA HIS A 88 -2.17 7.87 -24.90
C HIS A 88 -2.55 8.17 -23.45
N GLN A 89 -1.61 8.64 -22.63
CA GLN A 89 -1.92 9.07 -21.27
C GLN A 89 -2.94 10.21 -21.24
N ARG A 90 -2.85 11.18 -22.15
CA ARG A 90 -3.82 12.28 -22.27
C ARG A 90 -5.18 11.78 -22.72
N LEU A 91 -5.23 10.89 -23.73
CA LEU A 91 -6.49 10.28 -24.20
C LEU A 91 -7.19 9.48 -23.10
N SER A 92 -6.43 8.73 -22.30
CA SER A 92 -6.94 8.01 -21.12
C SER A 92 -7.69 8.94 -20.16
N LEU A 93 -7.16 10.13 -19.89
CA LEU A 93 -7.77 11.11 -18.98
C LEU A 93 -9.06 11.70 -19.55
N SER A 94 -9.15 11.89 -20.87
CA SER A 94 -10.33 12.44 -21.55
C SER A 94 -11.34 11.38 -22.03
N ALA A 95 -11.02 10.09 -21.92
CA ALA A 95 -11.86 9.02 -22.45
C ALA A 95 -13.24 8.97 -21.77
N PRO A 96 -14.35 8.92 -22.55
CA PRO A 96 -15.71 8.96 -22.02
C PRO A 96 -16.11 7.67 -21.32
N THR A 97 -15.55 6.53 -21.71
CA THR A 97 -15.86 5.23 -21.10
C THR A 97 -14.69 4.66 -20.29
N PRO A 98 -14.96 3.90 -19.22
CA PRO A 98 -13.92 3.20 -18.47
C PRO A 98 -13.08 2.23 -19.31
N GLU A 99 -13.70 1.59 -20.31
CA GLU A 99 -13.05 0.62 -21.19
C GLU A 99 -12.02 1.32 -22.09
N GLN A 100 -12.39 2.45 -22.71
CA GLN A 100 -11.47 3.27 -23.50
C GLN A 100 -10.34 3.82 -22.63
N ARG A 101 -10.65 4.31 -21.43
CA ARG A 101 -9.62 4.76 -20.49
C ARG A 101 -8.60 3.68 -20.18
N THR A 102 -9.08 2.45 -19.97
CA THR A 102 -8.21 1.30 -19.69
C THR A 102 -7.34 0.98 -20.90
N HIS A 103 -7.93 0.94 -22.10
CA HIS A 103 -7.22 0.69 -23.35
C HIS A 103 -6.10 1.70 -23.59
N GLU A 104 -6.40 3.01 -23.53
CA GLU A 104 -5.41 4.07 -23.72
C GLU A 104 -4.33 4.04 -22.65
N ARG A 105 -4.69 3.74 -21.40
CA ARG A 105 -3.71 3.58 -20.32
C ARG A 105 -2.74 2.43 -20.57
N ASP A 106 -3.23 1.30 -21.09
CA ASP A 106 -2.40 0.15 -21.39
C ASP A 106 -1.44 0.45 -22.57
N LEU A 107 -1.91 1.14 -23.62
CA LEU A 107 -1.06 1.62 -24.73
C LEU A 107 0.01 2.63 -24.27
N ALA A 108 -0.32 3.51 -23.32
CA ALA A 108 0.65 4.42 -22.72
C ALA A 108 1.77 3.65 -21.99
N ILE A 109 1.41 2.61 -21.21
CA ILE A 109 2.37 1.74 -20.52
C ILE A 109 3.28 1.04 -21.52
N GLU A 110 2.72 0.48 -22.59
CA GLU A 110 3.49 -0.19 -23.65
C GLU A 110 4.48 0.77 -24.31
N SER A 111 4.04 1.98 -24.66
CA SER A 111 4.88 3.01 -25.28
C SER A 111 6.03 3.46 -24.37
N TYR A 112 5.77 3.74 -23.09
CA TYR A 112 6.82 4.09 -22.14
C TYR A 112 7.80 2.94 -21.88
N ASN A 113 7.32 1.70 -21.87
CA ASN A 113 8.20 0.53 -21.78
C ASN A 113 9.11 0.40 -23.00
N ALA A 114 8.60 0.64 -24.21
CA ALA A 114 9.40 0.66 -25.43
C ALA A 114 10.48 1.76 -25.37
N TYR A 115 10.16 2.95 -24.84
CA TYR A 115 11.14 4.00 -24.59
C TYR A 115 12.28 3.54 -23.66
N LEU A 116 11.96 2.97 -22.51
CA LEU A 116 12.95 2.50 -21.54
C LEU A 116 13.80 1.33 -22.07
N GLN A 117 13.21 0.44 -22.87
CA GLN A 117 13.94 -0.67 -23.49
C GLN A 117 14.98 -0.18 -24.52
N GLN A 118 14.60 0.80 -25.35
CA GLN A 118 15.50 1.35 -26.36
C GLN A 118 16.51 2.34 -25.78
N ASN A 119 16.19 2.97 -24.64
CA ASN A 119 17.08 3.91 -23.96
C ASN A 119 17.17 3.63 -22.44
N PRO A 120 17.87 2.56 -22.02
CA PRO A 120 17.96 2.16 -20.61
C PRO A 120 18.76 3.15 -19.73
N ARG A 121 19.49 4.08 -20.36
CA ARG A 121 20.30 5.12 -19.71
C ARG A 121 19.70 6.52 -19.87
N ALA A 122 18.42 6.63 -20.22
CA ALA A 122 17.74 7.92 -20.28
C ALA A 122 17.85 8.65 -18.93
N GLU A 123 18.11 9.95 -18.95
CA GLU A 123 18.22 10.76 -17.72
C GLU A 123 16.90 10.77 -16.94
N ASP A 124 15.78 10.79 -17.66
CA ASP A 124 14.40 10.78 -17.15
C ASP A 124 13.87 9.37 -16.85
N ARG A 125 14.70 8.32 -16.92
CA ARG A 125 14.26 6.92 -16.76
C ARG A 125 13.50 6.66 -15.46
N PHE A 126 13.87 7.33 -14.37
CA PHE A 126 13.23 7.13 -13.07
C PHE A 126 11.85 7.78 -13.02
N GLU A 127 11.70 8.92 -13.68
CA GLU A 127 10.42 9.61 -13.82
C GLU A 127 9.48 8.81 -14.71
N VAL A 128 9.94 8.34 -15.87
CA VAL A 128 9.13 7.49 -16.76
C VAL A 128 8.74 6.17 -16.08
N ALA A 129 9.67 5.54 -15.34
CA ALA A 129 9.36 4.35 -14.55
C ALA A 129 8.37 4.64 -13.40
N ALA A 130 8.31 5.86 -12.88
CA ALA A 130 7.29 6.26 -11.92
C ALA A 130 5.92 6.41 -12.59
N ILE A 131 5.86 7.03 -13.78
CA ILE A 131 4.64 7.16 -14.59
C ILE A 131 4.06 5.79 -14.92
N ILE A 132 4.86 4.83 -15.40
CA ILE A 132 4.39 3.47 -15.69
C ILE A 132 3.74 2.83 -14.45
N ARG A 133 4.35 2.99 -13.26
CA ARG A 133 3.80 2.45 -12.01
C ARG A 133 2.50 3.15 -11.59
N GLU A 134 2.39 4.46 -11.82
CA GLU A 134 1.17 5.23 -11.55
C GLU A 134 0.01 4.78 -12.45
N LEU A 135 0.30 4.49 -13.72
CA LEU A 135 -0.67 3.92 -14.65
C LEU A 135 -1.03 2.44 -14.32
N GLY A 136 -0.34 1.81 -13.37
CA GLY A 136 -0.58 0.42 -12.95
C GLY A 136 0.25 -0.61 -13.72
N GLY A 137 1.20 -0.18 -14.54
CA GLY A 137 2.13 -1.03 -15.27
C GLY A 137 3.36 -1.45 -14.46
N THR A 138 4.14 -2.38 -15.02
CA THR A 138 5.47 -2.75 -14.51
C THR A 138 6.51 -2.20 -15.48
N PRO A 139 7.42 -1.30 -15.05
CA PRO A 139 8.41 -0.74 -15.95
C PRO A 139 9.38 -1.82 -16.43
N ALA A 140 9.63 -1.84 -17.74
CA ALA A 140 10.58 -2.73 -18.39
C ALA A 140 11.98 -2.40 -17.89
N THR A 141 12.45 -3.21 -16.94
CA THR A 141 13.80 -3.19 -16.36
C THR A 141 14.22 -1.86 -15.77
N MET A 142 14.15 -1.74 -14.44
CA MET A 142 15.32 -1.16 -13.78
C MET A 142 16.39 -2.24 -13.94
N PRO A 143 17.55 -2.02 -14.60
CA PRO A 143 18.72 -2.83 -14.27
C PRO A 143 18.74 -2.89 -12.75
N ALA A 144 18.76 -4.12 -12.22
CA ALA A 144 19.04 -4.34 -10.81
C ALA A 144 20.18 -3.39 -10.51
N LEU A 145 19.97 -2.43 -9.60
CA LEU A 145 21.04 -1.56 -9.13
C LEU A 145 22.19 -2.52 -8.88
N MET A 146 23.19 -2.53 -9.77
CA MET A 146 24.42 -3.24 -9.43
C MET A 146 24.79 -2.58 -8.11
N PRO A 147 24.95 -3.36 -7.03
CA PRO A 147 25.30 -2.79 -5.75
C PRO A 147 26.56 -1.95 -5.99
N VAL A 148 26.39 -0.62 -6.02
CA VAL A 148 27.50 0.34 -6.00
C VAL A 148 27.96 0.38 -4.54
N PHE A 149 28.39 -0.79 -4.06
CA PHE A 149 28.84 -1.04 -2.69
C PHE A 149 29.98 -2.08 -2.66
N GLU A 150 30.62 -2.34 -3.79
CA GLU A 150 31.88 -3.09 -3.81
C GLU A 150 32.98 -2.16 -4.37
N ASP A 151 33.77 -1.67 -3.41
CA ASP A 151 35.19 -1.33 -3.53
C ASP A 151 35.62 -0.05 -4.26
N ASP A 152 35.34 1.11 -3.65
CA ASP A 152 36.18 2.31 -3.79
C ASP A 152 36.36 2.97 -2.40
N GLU A 153 37.04 2.24 -1.50
CA GLU A 153 37.67 2.80 -0.29
C GLU A 153 39.09 3.31 -0.58
N ASP A 154 39.45 3.58 -1.83
CA ASP A 154 40.75 4.15 -2.19
C ASP A 154 40.69 5.69 -2.30
N GLN A 155 41.18 6.32 -1.23
CA GLN A 155 41.95 7.58 -1.26
C GLN A 155 41.25 8.82 -1.83
N VAL A 156 40.42 9.46 -1.00
CA VAL A 156 40.25 10.92 -1.10
C VAL A 156 41.47 11.56 -0.44
N GLU A 157 42.49 11.88 -1.24
CA GLU A 157 43.50 12.86 -0.83
C GLU A 157 42.77 14.17 -0.43
N PRO A 158 43.18 14.83 0.67
CA PRO A 158 42.57 16.07 1.10
C PRO A 158 42.77 17.12 0.01
N GLN A 159 41.67 17.51 -0.66
CA GLN A 159 41.70 18.69 -1.52
C GLN A 159 42.08 19.91 -0.66
N PRO A 160 43.03 20.75 -1.13
CA PRO A 160 43.39 21.97 -0.44
C PRO A 160 42.16 22.86 -0.28
N ASP A 161 42.03 23.46 0.91
CA ASP A 161 40.96 24.40 1.24
C ASP A 161 40.80 25.43 0.10
N PRO A 162 39.59 25.61 -0.45
CA PRO A 162 39.35 26.63 -1.47
C PRO A 162 39.72 28.00 -0.89
N GLU A 163 40.57 28.73 -1.62
CA GLU A 163 40.89 30.11 -1.30
C GLU A 163 39.59 30.92 -1.14
N PRO A 164 39.53 31.83 -0.14
CA PRO A 164 38.35 32.62 0.13
C PRO A 164 37.93 33.38 -1.13
N GLU A 165 36.73 33.06 -1.63
CA GLU A 165 36.14 33.80 -2.74
C GLU A 165 36.07 35.28 -2.38
N PRO A 166 36.50 36.18 -3.29
CA PRO A 166 36.48 37.61 -3.05
C PRO A 166 35.05 38.05 -2.73
N GLU A 167 34.92 38.89 -1.70
CA GLU A 167 33.65 39.45 -1.27
C GLU A 167 32.91 40.06 -2.47
N PRO A 168 31.66 39.65 -2.73
CA PRO A 168 30.92 40.15 -3.87
C PRO A 168 30.79 41.67 -3.80
N GLU A 169 31.16 42.34 -4.89
CA GLU A 169 30.97 43.77 -5.03
C GLU A 169 29.50 44.14 -4.79
N PRO A 170 29.24 45.29 -4.15
CA PRO A 170 27.89 45.71 -3.80
C PRO A 170 27.01 45.79 -5.04
N GLU A 171 25.96 44.98 -5.06
CA GLU A 171 24.96 45.00 -6.13
C GLU A 171 24.36 46.41 -6.26
N PRO A 172 24.25 46.96 -7.48
CA PRO A 172 23.69 48.28 -7.72
C PRO A 172 22.24 48.35 -7.24
N GLU A 173 21.90 49.44 -6.56
CA GLU A 173 20.54 49.72 -6.09
C GLU A 173 19.54 49.65 -7.27
N PRO A 174 18.42 48.91 -7.11
CA PRO A 174 17.47 48.70 -8.19
C PRO A 174 16.77 50.01 -8.58
N GLU A 175 16.86 50.36 -9.86
CA GLU A 175 16.12 51.47 -10.43
C GLU A 175 14.60 51.29 -10.27
N PRO A 176 13.88 52.32 -9.81
CA PRO A 176 12.44 52.26 -9.64
C PRO A 176 11.74 52.43 -10.99
N GLY A 177 11.31 51.33 -11.61
CA GLY A 177 10.36 51.43 -12.72
C GLY A 177 10.33 50.28 -13.71
N ALA A 178 10.00 49.07 -13.28
CA ALA A 178 9.45 48.07 -14.19
C ALA A 178 8.35 47.30 -13.47
N ILE A 179 7.13 47.41 -13.98
CA ILE A 179 6.00 46.55 -13.58
C ILE A 179 6.40 45.14 -14.05
N VAL A 180 6.96 44.35 -13.13
CA VAL A 180 7.27 42.94 -13.37
C VAL A 180 5.92 42.23 -13.46
N ASP A 181 5.55 41.86 -14.68
CA ASP A 181 4.46 40.93 -14.93
C ASP A 181 4.65 39.74 -13.99
N SER A 182 3.64 39.49 -13.17
CA SER A 182 3.68 38.46 -12.13
C SER A 182 4.10 37.14 -12.79
N PRO A 183 5.13 36.44 -12.29
CA PRO A 183 5.56 35.17 -12.87
C PRO A 183 4.34 34.27 -12.99
N PRO A 184 4.17 33.55 -14.12
CA PRO A 184 2.99 32.75 -14.40
C PRO A 184 2.73 31.87 -13.18
N THR A 185 1.53 32.06 -12.60
CA THR A 185 1.12 31.35 -11.38
C THR A 185 1.35 29.87 -11.63
N GLN A 186 2.32 29.28 -10.92
CA GLN A 186 2.60 27.86 -11.08
C GLN A 186 1.28 27.10 -10.87
N PRO A 187 0.91 26.19 -11.79
CA PRO A 187 -0.34 25.46 -11.68
C PRO A 187 -0.35 24.77 -10.32
N ARG A 188 -1.38 25.06 -9.52
CA ARG A 188 -1.53 24.46 -8.19
C ARG A 188 -1.45 22.94 -8.36
N PRO A 189 -0.64 22.23 -7.55
CA PRO A 189 -0.56 20.78 -7.64
C PRO A 189 -1.98 20.20 -7.51
N PRO A 190 -2.31 19.19 -8.32
CA PRO A 190 -3.66 18.62 -8.32
C PRO A 190 -4.03 18.16 -6.90
N TYR A 191 -5.25 18.49 -6.48
CA TYR A 191 -5.76 18.09 -5.18
C TYR A 191 -5.86 16.56 -5.11
N TYR A 192 -4.97 15.93 -4.37
CA TYR A 192 -5.04 14.49 -4.15
C TYR A 192 -6.19 14.20 -3.17
N PRO A 193 -7.23 13.45 -3.57
CA PRO A 193 -8.28 13.07 -2.63
C PRO A 193 -7.65 12.30 -1.46
N HIS A 194 -8.03 12.67 -0.24
CA HIS A 194 -7.60 11.95 0.96
C HIS A 194 -8.21 10.56 0.96
N HIS A 195 -7.38 9.53 1.08
CA HIS A 195 -7.86 8.16 1.20
C HIS A 195 -7.82 7.72 2.65
N GLY A 196 -8.96 7.23 3.11
CA GLY A 196 -9.15 6.78 4.48
C GLY A 196 -9.54 5.32 4.57
N ARG A 197 -9.38 4.78 5.78
CA ARG A 197 -9.92 3.49 6.16
C ARG A 197 -10.59 3.60 7.51
N PHE A 198 -11.78 3.02 7.60
CA PHE A 198 -12.49 2.83 8.85
C PHE A 198 -12.88 1.36 8.97
N GLY A 199 -12.64 0.74 10.12
CA GLY A 199 -12.84 -0.68 10.33
C GLY A 199 -13.40 -1.00 11.70
N VAL A 200 -14.20 -2.06 11.73
CA VAL A 200 -14.72 -2.69 12.95
C VAL A 200 -14.38 -4.17 12.89
N SER A 201 -13.75 -4.70 13.93
CA SER A 201 -13.43 -6.13 14.05
C SER A 201 -13.84 -6.70 15.39
N MET A 202 -14.22 -7.98 15.37
CA MET A 202 -14.39 -8.79 16.56
C MET A 202 -13.23 -9.78 16.64
N ALA A 203 -12.62 -9.90 17.81
CA ALA A 203 -11.49 -10.79 18.03
C ALA A 203 -11.72 -11.68 19.26
N GLY A 204 -11.33 -12.95 19.14
CA GLY A 204 -11.10 -13.84 20.25
C GLY A 204 -9.65 -13.71 20.71
N GLY A 205 -9.42 -13.75 22.02
CA GLY A 205 -8.09 -13.64 22.59
C GLY A 205 -7.80 -14.70 23.65
N TYR A 206 -6.52 -15.01 23.80
CA TYR A 206 -5.99 -15.89 24.84
C TYR A 206 -4.81 -15.20 25.54
N SER A 207 -4.71 -15.33 26.87
CA SER A 207 -3.59 -14.76 27.63
C SER A 207 -3.06 -15.69 28.73
N PRO A 208 -1.95 -16.40 28.48
CA PRO A 208 -1.43 -17.43 29.39
C PRO A 208 -0.99 -16.89 30.76
N THR A 209 -0.59 -15.62 30.86
CA THR A 209 -0.02 -15.09 32.11
C THR A 209 -1.05 -14.82 33.20
N ILE A 210 -2.32 -14.64 32.85
CA ILE A 210 -3.40 -14.49 33.83
C ILE A 210 -3.80 -15.86 34.39
N HIS A 211 -3.66 -16.92 33.59
CA HIS A 211 -4.02 -18.29 33.98
C HIS A 211 -3.21 -18.86 35.14
N ALA A 212 -1.97 -18.42 35.30
CA ALA A 212 -1.08 -18.95 36.34
C ALA A 212 -1.37 -18.37 37.74
N ALA A 213 -2.24 -17.37 37.87
CA ALA A 213 -2.51 -16.66 39.12
C ALA A 213 -3.98 -16.82 39.58
N ALA A 214 -4.16 -17.44 40.74
CA ALA A 214 -5.39 -17.47 41.55
C ALA A 214 -6.70 -17.88 40.86
N ASP A 215 -6.68 -18.96 40.07
CA ASP A 215 -7.88 -19.53 39.45
C ASP A 215 -8.67 -18.55 38.58
N ILE A 216 -8.09 -17.41 38.15
CA ILE A 216 -8.75 -16.45 37.27
C ILE A 216 -8.89 -17.11 35.89
N ASN A 217 -10.04 -17.77 35.66
CA ASN A 217 -10.30 -18.42 34.40
C ASN A 217 -10.66 -17.37 33.33
N ALA A 218 -9.64 -16.93 32.59
CA ALA A 218 -9.76 -16.06 31.43
C ALA A 218 -9.48 -16.81 30.11
N GLU A 219 -9.94 -18.06 29.99
CA GLU A 219 -9.57 -18.99 28.89
C GLU A 219 -9.91 -18.45 27.50
N GLY A 220 -10.89 -17.55 27.43
CA GLY A 220 -11.13 -16.72 26.27
C GLY A 220 -11.37 -15.29 26.67
N MET A 221 -10.98 -14.36 25.81
CA MET A 221 -11.44 -12.99 25.83
C MET A 221 -12.15 -12.69 24.51
N ILE A 222 -13.21 -11.89 24.55
CA ILE A 222 -13.84 -11.34 23.36
C ILE A 222 -13.52 -9.85 23.32
N ALA A 223 -13.01 -9.38 22.20
CA ALA A 223 -12.69 -7.99 21.97
C ALA A 223 -13.49 -7.40 20.81
N LEU A 224 -13.89 -6.14 20.97
CA LEU A 224 -14.33 -5.26 19.91
C LEU A 224 -13.18 -4.28 19.63
N ASP A 225 -12.72 -4.24 18.39
CA ASP A 225 -11.69 -3.33 17.90
C ASP A 225 -12.29 -2.36 16.87
N LEU A 226 -12.10 -1.06 17.12
CA LEU A 226 -12.49 0.04 16.25
C LEU A 226 -11.22 0.78 15.83
N HIS A 227 -11.04 0.96 14.52
CA HIS A 227 -9.93 1.75 14.01
C HIS A 227 -10.33 2.63 12.82
N GLY A 228 -9.72 3.81 12.75
CA GLY A 228 -10.00 4.80 11.72
C GLY A 228 -8.77 5.64 11.43
N GLY A 229 -8.43 5.82 10.15
CA GLY A 229 -7.18 6.46 9.76
C GLY A 229 -7.08 6.83 8.29
N GLY A 230 -5.95 7.45 7.94
CA GLY A 230 -5.60 7.88 6.59
C GLY A 230 -4.40 7.12 6.04
N PHE A 231 -4.35 6.95 4.73
CA PHE A 231 -3.16 6.44 4.06
C PHE A 231 -2.16 7.57 3.79
N LEU A 232 -0.90 7.33 4.14
CA LEU A 232 0.23 8.22 3.96
C LEU A 232 1.13 7.75 2.81
N GLY A 233 1.83 8.73 2.23
CA GLY A 233 2.86 8.54 1.21
C GLY A 233 2.32 8.39 -0.23
N PRO A 234 3.21 8.50 -1.24
CA PRO A 234 2.82 8.55 -2.65
C PRO A 234 2.05 7.31 -3.12
N ARG A 235 2.36 6.16 -2.53
CA ARG A 235 1.75 4.87 -2.87
C ARG A 235 0.56 4.49 -1.98
N ARG A 236 0.24 5.32 -0.97
CA ARG A 236 -0.88 5.10 -0.02
C ARG A 236 -0.85 3.70 0.59
N ARG A 237 0.35 3.22 0.91
CA ARG A 237 0.55 1.88 1.48
C ARG A 237 0.60 1.91 3.00
N PHE A 238 0.88 3.06 3.60
CA PHE A 238 1.03 3.18 5.04
C PHE A 238 -0.24 3.79 5.64
N LEU A 239 -1.04 2.97 6.31
CA LEU A 239 -2.17 3.42 7.11
C LEU A 239 -1.67 3.89 8.47
N LEU A 240 -2.00 5.12 8.83
CA LEU A 240 -1.92 5.62 10.20
C LEU A 240 -3.34 5.81 10.73
N ALA A 241 -3.69 5.08 11.78
CA ALA A 241 -5.04 5.05 12.33
C ALA A 241 -5.05 5.18 13.86
N ALA A 242 -6.12 5.76 14.39
CA ALA A 242 -6.47 5.61 15.79
C ALA A 242 -7.02 4.19 16.03
N HIS A 243 -6.71 3.60 17.18
CA HIS A 243 -7.14 2.26 17.58
C HIS A 243 -7.79 2.30 18.96
N THR A 244 -8.98 1.71 19.07
CA THR A 244 -9.70 1.53 20.34
C THR A 244 -10.14 0.07 20.46
N GLY A 245 -9.65 -0.63 21.49
CA GLY A 245 -10.03 -1.99 21.82
C GLY A 245 -10.78 -2.05 23.15
N LEU A 246 -11.88 -2.79 23.21
CA LEU A 246 -12.57 -3.16 24.45
C LEU A 246 -12.62 -4.67 24.54
N HIS A 247 -12.24 -5.26 25.66
CA HIS A 247 -12.29 -6.71 25.84
C HIS A 247 -12.86 -7.14 27.18
N ASN A 248 -13.53 -8.28 27.18
CA ASN A 248 -14.06 -8.94 28.37
C ASN A 248 -13.63 -10.41 28.37
N GLY A 249 -13.24 -10.91 29.54
CA GLY A 249 -13.03 -12.33 29.77
C GLY A 249 -14.34 -13.10 29.63
N ALA A 250 -14.29 -14.20 28.89
CA ALA A 250 -15.42 -15.10 28.68
C ALA A 250 -15.65 -16.04 29.87
N GLY A 251 -14.62 -16.28 30.69
CA GLY A 251 -14.70 -17.12 31.89
C GLY A 251 -14.99 -16.32 33.16
N SER A 252 -15.62 -16.99 34.12
CA SER A 252 -15.66 -16.57 35.52
C SER A 252 -15.00 -17.63 36.37
N ASN A 253 -14.21 -17.23 37.35
CA ASN A 253 -13.68 -18.17 38.34
C ASN A 253 -14.74 -18.54 39.38
N ARG A 254 -14.41 -19.49 40.27
CA ARG A 254 -15.27 -19.84 41.43
C ARG A 254 -15.57 -18.64 42.34
N ALA A 255 -14.69 -17.64 42.36
CA ALA A 255 -14.87 -16.41 43.13
C ALA A 255 -15.80 -15.38 42.44
N GLY A 256 -16.31 -15.68 41.23
CA GLY A 256 -17.20 -14.78 40.49
C GLY A 256 -16.53 -13.52 39.97
N LEU A 257 -15.19 -13.53 39.79
CA LEU A 257 -14.45 -12.41 39.21
C LEU A 257 -14.59 -12.38 37.68
N LEU A 258 -14.79 -11.19 37.14
CA LEU A 258 -14.84 -10.88 35.72
C LEU A 258 -13.67 -9.96 35.37
N LEU A 259 -12.87 -10.38 34.39
CA LEU A 259 -11.82 -9.55 33.81
C LEU A 259 -12.38 -8.70 32.68
N SER A 260 -12.16 -7.39 32.75
CA SER A 260 -12.45 -6.45 31.68
C SER A 260 -11.20 -5.62 31.38
N GLY A 261 -11.09 -5.11 30.15
CA GLY A 261 -9.98 -4.25 29.79
C GLY A 261 -10.24 -3.43 28.54
N PHE A 262 -9.36 -2.46 28.33
CA PHE A 262 -9.42 -1.57 27.18
C PHE A 262 -8.01 -1.24 26.67
N SER A 263 -7.92 -0.81 25.43
CA SER A 263 -6.73 -0.19 24.86
C SER A 263 -7.08 0.99 23.98
N LEU A 264 -6.30 2.07 24.07
CA LEU A 264 -6.43 3.27 23.25
C LEU A 264 -5.06 3.66 22.72
N GLY A 265 -4.91 3.78 21.39
CA GLY A 265 -3.59 3.99 20.80
C GLY A 265 -3.59 4.29 19.32
N LEU A 266 -2.41 4.10 18.73
CA LEU A 266 -2.13 4.30 17.32
C LEU A 266 -1.81 2.97 16.65
N LEU A 267 -2.33 2.80 15.45
CA LEU A 267 -2.05 1.70 14.52
C LEU A 267 -1.26 2.27 13.34
N GLY A 268 -0.04 1.79 13.17
CA GLY A 268 0.74 1.97 11.94
C GLY A 268 0.72 0.65 11.17
N GLN A 269 0.23 0.65 9.93
CA GLN A 269 0.12 -0.57 9.12
C GLN A 269 0.51 -0.33 7.68
N GLN A 270 1.45 -1.12 7.18
CA GLN A 270 1.75 -1.18 5.76
C GLN A 270 0.88 -2.24 5.08
N THR A 271 0.20 -1.87 4.00
CA THR A 271 -0.68 -2.77 3.23
C THR A 271 -0.23 -2.90 1.79
N TRP A 272 -0.29 -4.12 1.28
CA TRP A 272 -0.06 -4.49 -0.11
C TRP A 272 -1.33 -5.12 -0.65
N VAL A 273 -1.66 -4.80 -1.90
CA VAL A 273 -2.76 -5.41 -2.62
C VAL A 273 -2.16 -6.37 -3.65
N VAL A 274 -2.55 -7.64 -3.60
CA VAL A 274 -1.99 -8.75 -4.40
C VAL A 274 -3.11 -9.50 -5.13
N GLY A 275 -2.74 -10.29 -6.14
CA GLY A 275 -3.64 -11.24 -6.81
C GLY A 275 -4.82 -10.58 -7.54
N ARG A 276 -4.55 -9.93 -8.70
CA ARG A 276 -5.54 -9.13 -9.45
C ARG A 276 -6.34 -8.20 -8.55
N GLU A 277 -5.67 -7.72 -7.52
CA GLU A 277 -6.14 -6.63 -6.70
C GLU A 277 -7.38 -7.02 -5.86
N ALA A 278 -7.57 -8.33 -5.62
CA ALA A 278 -8.66 -8.91 -4.83
C ALA A 278 -8.27 -9.23 -3.38
N VAL A 279 -6.98 -9.40 -3.10
CA VAL A 279 -6.46 -9.75 -1.78
C VAL A 279 -5.57 -8.62 -1.26
N SER A 280 -5.63 -8.33 0.03
CA SER A 280 -4.69 -7.42 0.69
C SER A 280 -3.94 -8.11 1.83
N LEU A 281 -2.64 -7.91 1.88
CA LEU A 281 -1.80 -8.30 3.00
C LEU A 281 -1.43 -7.04 3.78
N GLY A 282 -1.54 -7.07 5.11
CA GLY A 282 -1.16 -5.98 6.00
C GLY A 282 -0.19 -6.45 7.07
N ILE A 283 0.86 -5.68 7.31
CA ILE A 283 1.78 -5.86 8.43
C ILE A 283 1.88 -4.52 9.15
N GLY A 284 1.69 -4.52 10.46
CA GLY A 284 1.70 -3.31 11.25
C GLY A 284 1.95 -3.56 12.73
N SER A 285 1.75 -2.52 13.52
CA SER A 285 1.80 -2.60 14.98
C SER A 285 0.83 -1.61 15.61
N VAL A 286 0.31 -2.01 16.77
CA VAL A 286 -0.45 -1.15 17.67
C VAL A 286 0.46 -0.77 18.84
N VAL A 287 0.52 0.52 19.13
CA VAL A 287 1.08 1.06 20.37
C VAL A 287 -0.05 1.76 21.11
N ALA A 288 -0.40 1.27 22.29
CA ALA A 288 -1.57 1.75 23.01
C ALA A 288 -1.34 1.86 24.52
N LEU A 289 -2.06 2.77 25.15
CA LEU A 289 -2.32 2.71 26.58
C LEU A 289 -3.32 1.58 26.82
N ALA A 290 -3.09 0.77 27.84
CA ALA A 290 -3.93 -0.36 28.19
C ALA A 290 -4.43 -0.25 29.64
N GLY A 291 -5.65 -0.68 29.89
CA GLY A 291 -6.21 -0.79 31.23
C GLY A 291 -6.87 -2.14 31.43
N GLN A 292 -6.78 -2.65 32.66
CA GLN A 292 -7.46 -3.87 33.10
C GLN A 292 -8.17 -3.63 34.42
N SER A 293 -9.34 -4.23 34.57
CA SER A 293 -10.11 -4.27 35.81
C SER A 293 -10.61 -5.69 36.10
N LEU A 294 -10.67 -6.00 37.39
CA LEU A 294 -11.37 -7.16 37.91
C LEU A 294 -12.58 -6.67 38.70
N ASP A 295 -13.76 -7.17 38.33
CA ASP A 295 -15.02 -6.84 38.98
C ASP A 295 -15.68 -8.14 39.52
N ILE A 296 -16.32 -8.08 40.68
CA ILE A 296 -17.09 -9.20 41.26
C ILE A 296 -18.50 -9.17 40.67
N ARG A 297 -19.00 -10.33 40.26
CA ARG A 297 -20.40 -10.51 39.88
C ARG A 297 -21.33 -10.37 41.08
N SER A 298 -22.57 -9.96 40.85
CA SER A 298 -23.60 -9.96 41.90
C SER A 298 -23.68 -11.34 42.59
N GLY A 299 -23.58 -11.35 43.93
CA GLY A 299 -23.58 -12.57 44.74
C GLY A 299 -22.21 -13.26 44.91
N GLY A 300 -21.14 -12.73 44.31
CA GLY A 300 -19.78 -13.22 44.55
C GLY A 300 -19.24 -12.81 45.93
N VAL A 301 -18.34 -13.63 46.48
CA VAL A 301 -17.67 -13.32 47.76
C VAL A 301 -16.62 -12.24 47.49
N SER A 302 -16.72 -11.11 48.20
CA SER A 302 -15.73 -10.04 48.07
C SER A 302 -14.40 -10.45 48.69
N PRO A 303 -13.26 -10.30 47.99
CA PRO A 303 -11.96 -10.55 48.58
C PRO A 303 -11.65 -9.49 49.63
N ALA A 304 -10.85 -9.86 50.63
CA ALA A 304 -10.47 -8.96 51.71
C ALA A 304 -9.72 -7.71 51.20
N CYS A 305 -8.84 -7.89 50.19
CA CYS A 305 -8.05 -6.84 49.56
C CYS A 305 -8.73 -6.36 48.26
N ARG A 306 -9.24 -5.12 48.24
CA ARG A 306 -10.00 -4.55 47.10
C ARG A 306 -9.91 -3.02 46.98
N ILE A 307 -10.21 -2.46 45.81
CA ILE A 307 -10.24 -1.00 45.59
C ILE A 307 -11.63 -0.45 45.94
N GLY A 308 -11.86 -0.20 47.24
CA GLY A 308 -13.06 0.46 47.76
C GLY A 308 -14.28 -0.45 47.95
N ALA A 309 -15.45 0.15 48.20
CA ALA A 309 -16.67 -0.55 48.57
C ALA A 309 -17.51 -1.13 47.40
N ASN A 310 -17.11 -0.86 46.15
CA ASN A 310 -17.88 -1.23 44.96
C ASN A 310 -17.57 -2.67 44.48
N THR A 311 -18.16 -3.07 43.36
CA THR A 311 -17.91 -4.37 42.72
C THR A 311 -16.49 -4.51 42.18
N ARG A 312 -15.74 -3.41 42.00
CA ARG A 312 -14.37 -3.43 41.47
C ARG A 312 -13.37 -3.87 42.52
N VAL A 313 -12.67 -4.96 42.25
CA VAL A 313 -11.64 -5.53 43.13
C VAL A 313 -10.28 -4.93 42.85
N ALA A 314 -9.89 -4.90 41.58
CA ALA A 314 -8.56 -4.50 41.18
C ALA A 314 -8.62 -3.72 39.87
N SER A 315 -7.69 -2.78 39.68
CA SER A 315 -7.48 -2.10 38.41
C SER A 315 -6.01 -1.75 38.23
N ARG A 316 -5.54 -1.79 36.99
CA ARG A 316 -4.17 -1.40 36.62
C ARG A 316 -4.16 -0.81 35.21
N SER A 317 -3.20 0.07 34.99
CA SER A 317 -2.94 0.70 33.69
C SER A 317 -1.53 0.38 33.23
N GLY A 318 -1.31 0.48 31.94
CA GLY A 318 -0.08 0.04 31.29
C GLY A 318 0.03 0.49 29.85
N VAL A 319 0.99 -0.11 29.16
CA VAL A 319 1.25 0.11 27.74
C VAL A 319 1.20 -1.25 27.03
N LEU A 320 0.66 -1.26 25.82
CA LEU A 320 0.55 -2.41 24.94
C LEU A 320 1.33 -2.14 23.66
N LEU A 321 2.20 -3.07 23.30
CA LEU A 321 2.82 -3.18 21.98
C LEU A 321 2.32 -4.46 21.33
N ALA A 322 1.69 -4.36 20.18
CA ALA A 322 1.10 -5.52 19.51
C ALA A 322 1.32 -5.51 18.00
N PRO A 323 2.30 -6.29 17.48
CA PRO A 323 2.40 -6.54 16.06
C PRO A 323 1.09 -7.08 15.50
N ARG A 324 0.71 -6.65 14.30
CA ARG A 324 -0.55 -7.01 13.64
C ARG A 324 -0.26 -7.54 12.24
N LEU A 325 -0.79 -8.73 11.97
CA LEU A 325 -0.84 -9.34 10.66
C LEU A 325 -2.29 -9.32 10.20
N GLU A 326 -2.51 -8.87 8.97
CA GLU A 326 -3.84 -8.75 8.38
C GLU A 326 -3.89 -9.41 7.01
N LEU A 327 -4.89 -10.25 6.79
CA LEU A 327 -5.24 -10.79 5.48
C LEU A 327 -6.65 -10.35 5.13
N GLY A 328 -6.79 -9.53 4.09
CA GLY A 328 -8.05 -8.96 3.64
C GLY A 328 -8.48 -9.47 2.27
N ILE A 329 -9.78 -9.64 2.08
CA ILE A 329 -10.41 -9.86 0.78
C ILE A 329 -11.20 -8.61 0.43
N LEU A 330 -10.88 -8.00 -0.72
CA LEU A 330 -11.51 -6.78 -1.21
C LEU A 330 -12.82 -7.12 -1.94
N MET A 331 -13.86 -6.35 -1.64
CA MET A 331 -15.22 -6.61 -2.10
C MET A 331 -15.84 -5.41 -2.82
N GLY A 332 -16.72 -5.73 -3.77
CA GLY A 332 -17.46 -4.78 -4.59
C GLY A 332 -16.68 -4.28 -5.80
N ALA A 333 -17.40 -3.73 -6.79
CA ALA A 333 -16.82 -3.27 -8.05
C ALA A 333 -15.73 -2.19 -7.86
N ARG A 334 -15.87 -1.34 -6.84
CA ARG A 334 -14.90 -0.28 -6.49
C ARG A 334 -13.91 -0.69 -5.40
N ARG A 335 -13.95 -1.95 -4.93
CA ARG A 335 -13.08 -2.49 -3.87
C ARG A 335 -13.01 -1.65 -2.59
N ARG A 336 -14.15 -1.04 -2.23
CA ARG A 336 -14.29 -0.19 -1.03
C ARG A 336 -14.60 -0.99 0.23
N GLY A 337 -15.17 -2.19 0.10
CA GLY A 337 -15.40 -3.09 1.23
C GLY A 337 -14.25 -4.08 1.37
N MET A 338 -13.97 -4.51 2.60
CA MET A 338 -12.95 -5.52 2.86
C MET A 338 -13.30 -6.35 4.09
N ILE A 339 -13.34 -7.66 3.93
CA ILE A 339 -13.36 -8.60 5.06
C ILE A 339 -11.90 -8.91 5.39
N ALA A 340 -11.50 -8.68 6.63
CA ALA A 340 -10.15 -8.90 7.09
C ALA A 340 -10.11 -9.96 8.19
N LEU A 341 -9.13 -10.85 8.11
CA LEU A 341 -8.69 -11.72 9.18
C LEU A 341 -7.44 -11.08 9.80
N LEU A 342 -7.37 -11.06 11.13
CA LEU A 342 -6.25 -10.47 11.86
C LEU A 342 -5.66 -11.45 12.87
N ALA A 343 -4.35 -11.41 13.02
CA ALA A 343 -3.61 -12.05 14.09
C ALA A 343 -2.71 -10.99 14.76
N GLN A 344 -2.81 -10.86 16.07
CA GLN A 344 -2.16 -9.81 16.84
C GLN A 344 -1.59 -10.36 18.14
N PRO A 345 -0.34 -10.89 18.13
CA PRO A 345 0.40 -11.09 19.36
C PRO A 345 0.64 -9.73 20.04
N GLY A 346 0.50 -9.67 21.36
CA GLY A 346 0.59 -8.45 22.14
C GLY A 346 1.44 -8.67 23.38
N PHE A 347 2.25 -7.68 23.70
CA PHE A 347 3.01 -7.59 24.94
C PHE A 347 2.55 -6.36 25.71
N ALA A 348 1.95 -6.57 26.87
CA ALA A 348 1.46 -5.52 27.74
C ALA A 348 2.31 -5.42 28.99
N ILE A 349 2.67 -4.20 29.40
CA ILE A 349 3.38 -3.89 30.64
C ILE A 349 2.47 -3.01 31.49
N PHE A 350 2.12 -3.49 32.68
CA PHE A 350 1.24 -2.81 33.63
C PHE A 350 2.00 -2.38 34.88
N GLY A 351 1.56 -1.28 35.48
CA GLY A 351 1.94 -0.94 36.85
C GLY A 351 1.32 -1.89 37.87
N ASP A 352 1.69 -1.72 39.14
CA ASP A 352 1.20 -2.56 40.25
C ASP A 352 -0.30 -2.42 40.53
N GLY A 353 -0.93 -1.38 39.98
CA GLY A 353 -2.30 -0.99 40.28
C GLY A 353 -2.36 -0.06 41.49
N ARG A 354 -3.58 0.27 41.93
CA ARG A 354 -3.78 1.06 43.15
C ARG A 354 -3.70 0.15 44.38
N SER A 355 -3.24 0.70 45.50
CA SER A 355 -3.41 0.07 46.81
C SER A 355 -4.91 -0.11 47.10
N GLY A 356 -5.26 -1.22 47.75
CA GLY A 356 -6.64 -1.52 48.15
C GLY A 356 -6.84 -1.38 49.66
N GLU A 357 -8.11 -1.31 50.05
CA GLU A 357 -8.55 -1.52 51.43
C GLU A 357 -8.36 -2.99 51.79
N GLY A 358 -7.88 -3.28 53.00
CA GLY A 358 -7.67 -4.66 53.48
C GLY A 358 -6.48 -5.40 52.88
N CYS A 359 -5.60 -4.71 52.14
CA CYS A 359 -4.34 -5.26 51.64
C CYS A 359 -3.22 -5.11 52.68
N GLU A 360 -2.29 -6.06 52.73
CA GLU A 360 -1.10 -5.94 53.56
C GLU A 360 -0.18 -4.80 53.06
N PRO A 361 0.67 -4.20 53.94
CA PRO A 361 1.61 -3.17 53.52
C PRO A 361 2.51 -3.63 52.37
N GLY A 362 2.47 -2.92 51.25
CA GLY A 362 3.25 -3.26 50.05
C GLY A 362 2.54 -4.20 49.07
N GLU A 363 1.35 -4.72 49.41
CA GLU A 363 0.52 -5.48 48.48
C GLU A 363 -0.50 -4.61 47.75
N THR A 364 -0.84 -5.03 46.53
CA THR A 364 -2.00 -4.54 45.79
C THR A 364 -3.02 -5.66 45.63
N PRO A 365 -4.28 -5.35 45.29
CA PRO A 365 -5.27 -6.36 44.95
C PRO A 365 -4.80 -7.34 43.87
N TRP A 366 -3.95 -6.91 42.93
CA TRP A 366 -3.35 -7.82 41.95
C TRP A 366 -2.33 -8.78 42.56
N THR A 367 -1.43 -8.29 43.41
CA THR A 367 -0.40 -9.16 44.04
C THR A 367 -1.01 -10.11 45.07
N ASN A 368 -2.05 -9.68 45.78
CA ASN A 368 -2.82 -10.50 46.72
C ASN A 368 -3.58 -11.64 45.98
N LEU A 369 -4.05 -11.37 44.76
CA LEU A 369 -4.57 -12.38 43.82
C LEU A 369 -3.46 -13.15 43.09
N GLY A 370 -2.20 -13.11 43.55
CA GLY A 370 -1.08 -13.85 42.96
C GLY A 370 -0.58 -13.31 41.61
N VAL A 371 -1.17 -12.23 41.08
CA VAL A 371 -0.74 -11.60 39.82
C VAL A 371 0.45 -10.66 40.10
N ARG A 372 1.62 -11.26 40.30
CA ARG A 372 2.87 -10.51 40.60
C ARG A 372 3.60 -10.00 39.37
N ARG A 373 3.33 -10.58 38.19
CA ARG A 373 3.99 -10.16 36.95
C ARG A 373 3.39 -8.86 36.44
N ARG A 374 4.27 -7.88 36.23
CA ARG A 374 3.97 -6.59 35.59
C ARG A 374 3.85 -6.68 34.08
N TRP A 375 4.07 -7.84 33.48
CA TRP A 375 3.97 -8.03 32.04
C TRP A 375 3.05 -9.19 31.70
N GLN A 376 2.45 -9.12 30.51
CA GLN A 376 1.49 -10.09 30.02
C GLN A 376 1.65 -10.27 28.51
N PHE A 377 1.70 -11.52 28.08
CA PHE A 377 1.56 -11.88 26.68
C PHE A 377 0.09 -12.14 26.35
N GLN A 378 -0.37 -11.61 25.22
CA GLN A 378 -1.72 -11.80 24.69
C GLN A 378 -1.61 -12.27 23.25
N LEU A 379 -2.48 -13.18 22.84
CA LEU A 379 -2.66 -13.51 21.43
C LEU A 379 -4.10 -13.23 21.07
N TRP A 380 -4.30 -12.34 20.10
CA TRP A 380 -5.61 -12.02 19.55
C TRP A 380 -5.72 -12.55 18.12
N ALA A 381 -6.85 -13.16 17.79
CA ALA A 381 -7.22 -13.55 16.44
C ALA A 381 -8.66 -13.11 16.18
N GLY A 382 -8.90 -12.47 15.04
CA GLY A 382 -10.21 -11.87 14.77
C GLY A 382 -10.56 -11.77 13.31
N ALA A 383 -11.81 -11.38 13.08
CA ALA A 383 -12.33 -11.04 11.77
C ALA A 383 -13.08 -9.72 11.86
N GLY A 384 -13.03 -8.93 10.79
CA GLY A 384 -13.71 -7.65 10.74
C GLY A 384 -14.01 -7.17 9.34
N PHE A 385 -14.79 -6.10 9.30
CA PHE A 385 -15.14 -5.41 8.08
C PHE A 385 -14.50 -4.03 8.06
N ASN A 386 -13.98 -3.64 6.91
CA ASN A 386 -13.34 -2.35 6.69
C ASN A 386 -13.90 -1.64 5.47
N PHE A 387 -14.17 -0.36 5.62
CA PHE A 387 -14.51 0.56 4.55
C PHE A 387 -13.28 1.37 4.15
N ARG A 388 -13.00 1.41 2.85
CA ARG A 388 -12.01 2.30 2.22
C ARG A 388 -12.76 3.42 1.50
N PHE A 389 -12.37 4.66 1.74
CA PHE A 389 -12.97 5.84 1.10
C PHE A 389 -11.92 6.71 0.44
#